data_AF-A0A9E4CWL3-F1
#
_entry.id   AF-A0A9E4CWL3-F1
#
_cell.length_a   1.000
_cell.length_b   1.000
_cell.length_c   1.000
_cell.angle_alpha   90.00
_cell.angle_beta   90.00
_cell.angle_gamma   90.00
#
_symmetry.space_group_name_H-M   'P 1'
#
loop_
_entity.id
_entity.type
_entity.pdbx_description
1 polymer ?
#
loop_
_entity_poly.entity_id
_entity_poly.type
_entity_poly.pdbx_seq_one_letter_code
_entity_poly.pdbx_strand_id
1 'polypeptide(L)'
;MNDRPEPSPNGDLRQRAAAWLFGAYVVAALPLLMLVIGRFWWFYRDDWFFITDRDLSMDGLFDDHSGHWVTLPVILFRVLYSVIGLRSYMPYQVTVVTAHLIVVVCIRVLMRRYGVGPWLSTALAGSLVLLGSGREDILWAFQAGFTGSMALVLIQWVCADRPGKLDRIDLAGVACGVLSLAAGSPSIPVLAALGLTLIVRRNWRAAAFHVLPPLSAYLVWSSVISPKRSLFGRPTIGNLWDWVRYGLGTTFHQLTGFRGSAILLAAVVAAGTVLAVLARRDSLTTTDIPAGSGPDVASSVHRLRQLAVPVIGPVTLFGATVLFILLAAQRAWAFGPPAAGASRYLYFYIALTLPLIGLAIEQFSARWRPAAPLLALLVLAGIPSNIAHFNDPGADRDHHTHQRDLLLNVTRSPAIVYAPDDLRPDPDVFNSPGLNVGFLRQAERDGKLPEMTAKMSSQIAAELTIRLGIFQGQHSYIREKCKKMTVSRLQAPLGTTIIINDTIGASLHGFYGEQDIIKLQPGFGSVLNVVAPELDLNLAAMSGGPATVCVTFPPE
;
A
#
# COMPACT_ATOMS: atom_id res chain seq x y z
N MET A 1 -44.47 -20.98 -1.07
CA MET A 1 -44.49 -20.27 0.22
C MET A 1 -43.47 -21.01 1.09
N ASN A 2 -42.23 -20.53 1.14
CA ASN A 2 -41.12 -21.23 1.81
C ASN A 2 -41.01 -20.68 3.23
N ASP A 3 -41.49 -21.44 4.21
CA ASP A 3 -41.22 -21.19 5.62
C ASP A 3 -39.73 -21.39 5.89
N ARG A 4 -38.97 -20.28 5.88
CA ARG A 4 -37.72 -20.25 6.62
C ARG A 4 -38.10 -20.20 8.10
N PRO A 5 -37.62 -21.13 8.94
CA PRO A 5 -37.90 -21.06 10.36
C PRO A 5 -37.46 -19.69 10.88
N GLU A 6 -38.38 -18.99 11.56
CA GLU A 6 -38.05 -17.71 12.19
C GLU A 6 -36.83 -17.89 13.09
N PRO A 7 -35.80 -17.02 12.98
CA PRO A 7 -34.62 -17.13 13.81
C PRO A 7 -35.04 -17.03 15.27
N SER A 8 -34.62 -18.00 16.09
CA SER A 8 -34.89 -17.96 17.53
C SER A 8 -34.49 -16.59 18.10
N PRO A 9 -35.24 -16.02 19.07
CA PRO A 9 -34.95 -14.70 19.65
C PRO A 9 -33.49 -14.56 20.11
N ASN A 10 -32.93 -15.63 20.67
CA ASN A 10 -31.54 -15.70 21.11
C ASN A 10 -30.52 -15.65 19.94
N GLY A 11 -30.88 -16.16 18.77
CA GLY A 11 -30.08 -16.11 17.56
C GLY A 11 -29.98 -14.71 16.97
N ASP A 12 -31.09 -13.97 16.93
CA ASP A 12 -31.11 -12.58 16.47
C ASP A 12 -30.32 -11.67 17.43
N LEU A 13 -30.51 -11.82 18.74
CA LEU A 13 -29.73 -11.09 19.75
C LEU A 13 -28.22 -11.32 19.60
N ARG A 14 -27.77 -12.57 19.40
CA ARG A 14 -26.35 -12.88 19.17
C ARG A 14 -25.78 -12.24 17.90
N GLN A 15 -26.56 -12.22 16.82
CA GLN A 15 -26.14 -11.59 15.57
C GLN A 15 -26.00 -10.07 15.72
N ARG A 16 -26.99 -9.43 16.37
CA ARG A 16 -26.97 -7.99 16.68
C ARG A 16 -25.79 -7.65 17.59
N ALA A 17 -25.56 -8.42 18.65
CA ALA A 17 -24.44 -8.21 19.57
C ALA A 17 -23.08 -8.25 18.85
N ALA A 18 -22.85 -9.26 18.01
CA ALA A 18 -21.62 -9.35 17.22
C ALA A 18 -21.46 -8.18 16.24
N ALA A 19 -22.55 -7.69 15.64
CA ALA A 19 -22.52 -6.53 14.76
C ALA A 19 -22.23 -5.24 15.54
N TRP A 20 -22.85 -5.03 16.70
CA TRP A 20 -22.61 -3.88 17.56
C TRP A 20 -21.18 -3.84 18.09
N LEU A 21 -20.66 -4.96 18.60
CA LEU A 21 -19.28 -5.04 19.08
C LEU A 21 -18.27 -4.80 17.95
N PHE A 22 -18.50 -5.38 16.77
CA PHE A 22 -17.66 -5.11 15.61
C PHE A 22 -17.72 -3.63 15.20
N GLY A 23 -18.91 -3.04 15.15
CA GLY A 23 -19.10 -1.63 14.82
C GLY A 23 -18.40 -0.71 15.82
N ALA A 24 -18.57 -0.96 17.12
CA ALA A 24 -17.90 -0.22 18.19
C ALA A 24 -16.37 -0.34 18.09
N TYR A 25 -15.86 -1.55 17.79
CA TYR A 25 -14.44 -1.77 17.58
C TYR A 25 -13.90 -1.00 16.36
N VAL A 26 -14.58 -1.04 15.22
CA VAL A 26 -14.21 -0.27 14.01
C VAL A 26 -14.23 1.24 14.28
N VAL A 27 -15.23 1.74 15.00
CA VAL A 27 -15.32 3.16 15.37
C VAL A 27 -14.19 3.56 16.32
N ALA A 28 -13.88 2.75 17.32
CA ALA A 28 -12.77 2.98 18.25
C ALA A 28 -11.39 2.85 17.58
N ALA A 29 -11.29 2.04 16.52
CA ALA A 29 -10.06 1.83 15.79
C ALA A 29 -9.57 3.08 15.04
N LEU A 30 -10.48 3.93 14.55
CA LEU A 30 -10.11 5.16 13.85
C LEU A 30 -9.21 6.07 14.71
N PRO A 31 -9.63 6.54 15.90
CA PRO A 31 -8.76 7.36 16.75
C PRO A 31 -7.55 6.58 17.29
N LEU A 32 -7.66 5.26 17.52
CA LEU A 32 -6.52 4.44 17.94
C LEU A 32 -5.42 4.43 16.86
N LEU A 33 -5.79 4.12 15.61
CA LEU A 33 -4.86 4.06 14.49
C LEU A 33 -4.26 5.42 14.19
N MET A 34 -5.04 6.51 14.28
CA MET A 34 -4.55 7.84 13.94
C MET A 34 -3.75 8.50 15.07
N LEU A 35 -4.29 8.52 16.29
CA LEU A 35 -3.76 9.35 17.38
C LEU A 35 -2.74 8.62 18.25
N VAL A 36 -2.72 7.28 18.21
CA VAL A 36 -1.79 6.47 19.02
C VAL A 36 -0.75 5.82 18.12
N ILE A 37 -1.18 5.00 17.16
CA ILE A 37 -0.26 4.19 16.35
C ILE A 37 0.37 5.05 15.23
N GLY A 38 -0.44 5.81 14.49
CA GLY A 38 -0.05 6.56 13.31
C GLY A 38 0.53 7.95 13.55
N ARG A 39 0.58 8.40 14.82
CA ARG A 39 0.90 9.80 15.19
C ARG A 39 2.29 10.30 14.74
N PHE A 40 3.21 9.39 14.45
CA PHE A 40 4.58 9.72 14.03
C PHE A 40 4.73 9.80 12.51
N TRP A 41 3.72 9.39 11.73
CA TRP A 41 3.77 9.49 10.28
C TRP A 41 3.72 10.95 9.84
N TRP A 42 4.49 11.23 8.81
CA TRP A 42 4.53 12.51 8.10
C TRP A 42 4.71 12.23 6.61
N PHE A 43 4.71 13.29 5.79
CA PHE A 43 4.91 13.19 4.35
C PHE A 43 6.22 12.46 4.04
N TYR A 44 6.12 11.44 3.19
CA TYR A 44 7.19 10.53 2.91
C TYR A 44 7.11 10.02 1.47
N ARG A 45 8.26 10.03 0.76
CA ARG A 45 8.42 9.45 -0.58
C ARG A 45 7.31 9.86 -1.55
N ASP A 46 6.46 8.91 -1.93
CA ASP A 46 5.47 9.08 -2.98
C ASP A 46 4.39 10.13 -2.64
N ASP A 47 4.22 10.49 -1.36
CA ASP A 47 3.39 11.64 -0.96
C ASP A 47 3.81 12.91 -1.73
N TRP A 48 5.12 13.10 -1.93
CA TRP A 48 5.67 14.28 -2.58
C TRP A 48 5.29 14.37 -4.06
N PHE A 49 5.20 13.26 -4.79
CA PHE A 49 4.84 13.30 -6.22
C PHE A 49 3.45 13.90 -6.44
N PHE A 50 2.48 13.58 -5.58
CA PHE A 50 1.13 14.18 -5.69
C PHE A 50 1.07 15.63 -5.22
N ILE A 51 2.05 16.07 -4.43
CA ILE A 51 2.12 17.44 -3.90
C ILE A 51 2.90 18.37 -4.83
N THR A 52 3.97 17.91 -5.48
CA THR A 52 4.88 18.80 -6.22
C THR A 52 4.78 18.62 -7.73
N ASP A 53 4.57 17.40 -8.22
CA ASP A 53 4.68 17.08 -9.65
C ASP A 53 3.32 16.90 -10.33
N ARG A 54 2.24 17.00 -9.56
CA ARG A 54 0.87 16.86 -10.03
C ARG A 54 0.09 18.14 -9.81
N ASP A 55 -0.85 18.39 -10.71
CA ASP A 55 -1.82 19.47 -10.59
C ASP A 55 -3.23 18.98 -10.99
N LEU A 56 -4.20 19.89 -11.06
CA LEU A 56 -5.58 19.58 -11.43
C LEU A 56 -5.86 19.78 -12.93
N SER A 57 -4.82 19.91 -13.76
CA SER A 57 -4.94 19.90 -15.21
C SER A 57 -5.26 18.49 -15.72
N MET A 58 -5.64 18.36 -16.99
CA MET A 58 -5.87 17.05 -17.60
C MET A 58 -4.60 16.17 -17.54
N ASP A 59 -3.44 16.75 -17.82
CA ASP A 59 -2.18 16.01 -17.77
C ASP A 59 -1.86 15.59 -16.33
N GLY A 60 -1.98 16.49 -15.36
CA GLY A 60 -1.75 16.17 -13.95
C GLY A 60 -2.70 15.10 -13.39
N LEU A 61 -3.95 15.08 -13.85
CA LEU A 61 -4.95 14.11 -13.37
C LEU A 61 -4.81 12.72 -13.99
N PHE A 62 -4.42 12.63 -15.26
CA PHE A 62 -4.41 11.37 -16.00
C PHE A 62 -3.01 10.80 -16.26
N ASP A 63 -1.93 11.53 -15.98
CA ASP A 63 -0.58 11.02 -16.20
C ASP A 63 -0.28 9.76 -15.37
N ASP A 64 0.56 8.91 -15.93
CA ASP A 64 0.96 7.63 -15.37
C ASP A 64 1.76 7.80 -14.08
N HIS A 65 1.38 7.04 -13.04
CA HIS A 65 2.18 6.92 -11.84
C HIS A 65 2.57 5.46 -11.63
N SER A 66 3.77 5.10 -12.08
CA SER A 66 4.32 3.74 -11.95
C SER A 66 3.45 2.63 -12.53
N GLY A 67 2.76 2.88 -13.64
CA GLY A 67 1.84 1.94 -14.28
C GLY A 67 0.40 2.02 -13.77
N HIS A 68 0.05 3.03 -12.98
CA HIS A 68 -1.24 3.14 -12.30
C HIS A 68 -1.99 4.43 -12.67
N TRP A 69 -3.31 4.29 -12.83
CA TRP A 69 -4.23 5.42 -12.93
C TRP A 69 -4.58 5.92 -11.53
N VAL A 70 -4.23 7.18 -11.23
CA VAL A 70 -4.23 7.75 -9.87
C VAL A 70 -4.95 9.10 -9.79
N THR A 71 -5.95 9.36 -10.64
CA THR A 71 -6.71 10.62 -10.60
C THR A 71 -7.31 10.91 -9.23
N LEU A 72 -7.89 9.92 -8.57
CA LEU A 72 -8.57 10.14 -7.29
C LEU A 72 -7.61 10.58 -6.17
N PRO A 73 -6.47 9.89 -5.91
CA PRO A 73 -5.52 10.37 -4.91
C PRO A 73 -4.84 11.68 -5.31
N VAL A 74 -4.64 11.98 -6.61
CA VAL A 74 -4.14 13.30 -7.02
C VAL A 74 -5.12 14.40 -6.61
N ILE A 75 -6.41 14.26 -6.93
CA ILE A 75 -7.44 15.24 -6.51
C ILE A 75 -7.41 15.41 -4.99
N LEU A 76 -7.39 14.30 -4.25
CA LEU A 76 -7.36 14.30 -2.80
C LEU A 76 -6.16 15.09 -2.24
N PHE A 77 -4.95 14.76 -2.68
CA PHE A 77 -3.73 15.39 -2.18
C PHE A 77 -3.65 16.86 -2.55
N ARG A 78 -4.04 17.23 -3.78
CA ARG A 78 -4.04 18.62 -4.26
C ARG A 78 -5.05 19.48 -3.52
N VAL A 79 -6.25 18.97 -3.25
CA VAL A 79 -7.28 19.66 -2.46
C VAL A 79 -6.84 19.81 -1.00
N LEU A 80 -6.31 18.75 -0.39
CA LEU A 80 -5.82 18.83 0.98
C LEU A 80 -4.62 19.79 1.10
N TYR A 81 -3.73 19.83 0.11
CA TYR A 81 -2.60 20.76 0.10
C TYR A 81 -3.05 22.21 -0.09
N SER A 82 -4.03 22.45 -0.97
CA SER A 82 -4.57 23.79 -1.20
C SER A 82 -5.29 24.37 0.01
N VAL A 83 -5.84 23.54 0.92
CA VAL A 83 -6.50 23.99 2.15
C VAL A 83 -5.57 23.93 3.36
N ILE A 84 -4.94 22.78 3.63
CA ILE A 84 -4.17 22.49 4.84
C ILE A 84 -2.67 22.73 4.64
N GLY A 85 -2.13 22.36 3.49
CA GLY A 85 -0.68 22.37 3.25
C GLY A 85 0.06 21.32 4.08
N LEU A 86 1.33 21.58 4.38
CA LEU A 86 2.18 20.70 5.19
C LEU A 86 2.01 20.91 6.71
N ARG A 87 1.09 21.79 7.13
CA ARG A 87 0.82 22.11 8.54
C ARG A 87 0.32 20.91 9.34
N SER A 88 -0.38 19.98 8.70
CA SER A 88 -0.85 18.75 9.36
C SER A 88 -0.96 17.59 8.37
N TYR A 89 -0.42 16.44 8.76
CA TYR A 89 -0.53 15.20 7.99
C TYR A 89 -1.85 14.45 8.27
N MET A 90 -2.49 14.74 9.41
CA MET A 90 -3.65 14.00 9.89
C MET A 90 -4.84 13.98 8.89
N PRO A 91 -5.18 15.09 8.21
CA PRO A 91 -6.23 15.08 7.17
C PRO A 91 -5.91 14.22 5.95
N TYR A 92 -4.63 13.97 5.66
CA TYR A 92 -4.22 13.05 4.61
C TYR A 92 -4.34 11.61 5.13
N GLN A 93 -3.83 11.35 6.33
CA GLN A 93 -3.84 10.03 6.94
C GLN A 93 -5.25 9.49 7.22
N VAL A 94 -6.23 10.34 7.56
CA VAL A 94 -7.62 9.89 7.79
C VAL A 94 -8.21 9.18 6.57
N THR A 95 -7.75 9.53 5.37
CA THR A 95 -8.30 9.00 4.11
C THR A 95 -7.92 7.54 3.93
N VAL A 96 -6.65 7.18 4.15
CA VAL A 96 -6.17 5.79 4.08
C VAL A 96 -6.73 4.95 5.23
N VAL A 97 -6.78 5.50 6.46
CA VAL A 97 -7.35 4.78 7.61
C VAL A 97 -8.84 4.51 7.40
N THR A 98 -9.59 5.47 6.86
CA THR A 98 -11.01 5.29 6.53
C THR A 98 -11.20 4.24 5.45
N ALA A 99 -10.41 4.30 4.37
CA ALA A 99 -10.44 3.28 3.32
C ALA A 99 -10.14 1.88 3.88
N HIS A 100 -9.14 1.76 4.74
CA HIS A 100 -8.81 0.52 5.45
C HIS A 100 -10.01 -0.02 6.25
N LEU A 101 -10.64 0.82 7.07
CA LEU A 101 -11.80 0.39 7.87
C LEU A 101 -13.01 0.00 6.99
N ILE A 102 -13.18 0.64 5.83
CA ILE A 102 -14.17 0.22 4.82
C ILE A 102 -13.85 -1.18 4.29
N VAL A 103 -12.58 -1.46 3.95
CA VAL A 103 -12.14 -2.83 3.55
C VAL A 103 -12.52 -3.83 4.63
N VAL A 104 -12.20 -3.54 5.90
CA VAL A 104 -12.52 -4.40 7.05
C VAL A 104 -14.03 -4.69 7.15
N VAL A 105 -14.85 -3.65 7.03
CA VAL A 105 -16.32 -3.78 7.04
C VAL A 105 -16.81 -4.63 5.86
N CYS A 106 -16.34 -4.34 4.65
CA CYS A 106 -16.71 -5.08 3.45
C CYS A 106 -16.33 -6.56 3.53
N ILE A 107 -15.13 -6.88 4.00
CA ILE A 107 -14.68 -8.27 4.21
C ILE A 107 -15.60 -9.00 5.20
N ARG A 108 -15.99 -8.35 6.31
CA ARG A 108 -16.99 -8.94 7.22
C ARG A 108 -18.33 -9.16 6.54
N VAL A 109 -18.84 -8.18 5.80
CA VAL A 109 -20.12 -8.29 5.08
C VAL A 109 -20.09 -9.43 4.08
N LEU A 110 -19.02 -9.57 3.30
CA LEU A 110 -18.84 -10.66 2.34
C LEU A 110 -18.77 -12.01 3.04
N MET A 111 -18.00 -12.14 4.13
CA MET A 111 -18.00 -13.36 4.95
C MET A 111 -19.41 -13.76 5.41
N ARG A 112 -20.20 -12.80 5.92
CA ARG A 112 -21.60 -13.05 6.32
C ARG A 112 -22.47 -13.50 5.14
N ARG A 113 -22.27 -12.93 3.95
CA ARG A 113 -22.99 -13.32 2.72
C ARG A 113 -22.64 -14.73 2.24
N TYR A 114 -21.42 -15.18 2.50
CA TYR A 114 -20.96 -16.53 2.18
C TYR A 114 -21.15 -17.54 3.31
N GLY A 115 -21.97 -17.19 4.32
CA GLY A 115 -22.42 -18.13 5.35
C GLY A 115 -21.51 -18.25 6.57
N VAL A 116 -20.44 -17.45 6.67
CA VAL A 116 -19.57 -17.43 7.86
C VAL A 116 -20.31 -16.81 9.04
N GLY A 117 -20.27 -17.45 10.21
CA GLY A 117 -20.96 -17.05 11.43
C GLY A 117 -20.66 -15.61 11.92
N PRO A 118 -21.55 -14.98 12.71
CA PRO A 118 -21.43 -13.57 13.07
C PRO A 118 -20.20 -13.28 13.94
N TRP A 119 -19.86 -14.19 14.85
CA TRP A 119 -18.67 -14.07 15.72
C TRP A 119 -17.38 -14.40 14.99
N LEU A 120 -17.37 -15.47 14.18
CA LEU A 120 -16.19 -15.85 13.39
C LEU A 120 -15.82 -14.75 12.40
N SER A 121 -16.79 -14.23 11.64
CA SER A 121 -16.56 -13.10 10.73
C SER A 121 -16.11 -11.82 11.46
N THR A 122 -16.59 -11.58 12.69
CA THR A 122 -16.15 -10.47 13.54
C THR A 122 -14.71 -10.64 14.00
N ALA A 123 -14.32 -11.84 14.42
CA ALA A 123 -12.94 -12.16 14.82
C ALA A 123 -11.96 -12.05 13.64
N LEU A 124 -12.29 -12.64 12.50
CA LEU A 124 -11.44 -12.67 11.31
C LEU A 124 -11.33 -11.31 10.60
N ALA A 125 -12.44 -10.56 10.48
CA ALA A 125 -12.34 -9.21 9.94
C ALA A 125 -11.71 -8.25 10.96
N GLY A 126 -11.98 -8.45 12.25
CA GLY A 126 -11.41 -7.63 13.32
C GLY A 126 -9.89 -7.74 13.43
N SER A 127 -9.29 -8.88 13.08
CA SER A 127 -7.83 -9.01 13.05
C SER A 127 -7.16 -8.12 12.00
N LEU A 128 -7.87 -7.75 10.92
CA LEU A 128 -7.35 -6.82 9.91
C LEU A 128 -7.12 -5.40 10.47
N VAL A 129 -7.92 -4.97 11.43
CA VAL A 129 -7.84 -3.61 12.00
C VAL A 129 -6.46 -3.30 12.57
N LEU A 130 -5.82 -4.31 13.18
CA LEU A 130 -4.50 -4.19 13.80
C LEU A 130 -3.45 -5.02 13.05
N LEU A 131 -3.58 -5.10 11.72
CA LEU A 131 -2.65 -5.81 10.85
C LEU A 131 -1.38 -4.99 10.60
N GLY A 132 -0.47 -4.93 11.57
CA GLY A 132 0.77 -4.15 11.41
C GLY A 132 1.73 -4.67 10.34
N SER A 133 1.61 -5.94 9.92
CA SER A 133 2.30 -6.42 8.71
C SER A 133 1.83 -5.69 7.44
N GLY A 134 0.62 -5.12 7.43
CA GLY A 134 0.07 -4.25 6.38
C GLY A 134 0.14 -2.74 6.70
N ARG A 135 0.97 -2.30 7.66
CA ARG A 135 0.98 -0.91 8.17
C ARG A 135 1.08 0.20 7.11
N GLU A 136 1.80 -0.02 6.01
CA GLU A 136 1.92 0.98 4.93
C GLU A 136 0.52 1.30 4.37
N ASP A 137 -0.28 0.28 4.07
CA ASP A 137 -1.64 0.41 3.53
C ASP A 137 -2.68 0.88 4.55
N ILE A 138 -2.28 1.05 5.82
CA ILE A 138 -3.15 1.50 6.92
C ILE A 138 -2.83 2.93 7.33
N LEU A 139 -1.55 3.29 7.41
CA LEU A 139 -1.09 4.52 8.08
C LEU A 139 -0.41 5.52 7.14
N TRP A 140 0.07 5.10 5.97
CA TRP A 140 0.74 5.98 5.03
C TRP A 140 -0.28 6.56 4.04
N ALA A 141 -0.49 7.87 4.06
CA ALA A 141 -1.57 8.53 3.32
C ALA A 141 -1.49 8.31 1.81
N PHE A 142 -0.29 8.17 1.25
CA PHE A 142 -0.11 7.83 -0.16
C PHE A 142 -0.88 6.55 -0.56
N GLN A 143 -0.96 5.56 0.35
CA GLN A 143 -1.70 4.33 0.11
C GLN A 143 -3.23 4.51 0.07
N ALA A 144 -3.76 5.73 0.27
CA ALA A 144 -5.15 6.03 -0.05
C ALA A 144 -5.49 5.69 -1.53
N GLY A 145 -4.51 5.72 -2.45
CA GLY A 145 -4.70 5.23 -3.82
C GLY A 145 -5.01 3.73 -3.86
N PHE A 146 -4.15 2.90 -3.28
CA PHE A 146 -4.26 1.44 -3.35
C PHE A 146 -5.33 0.89 -2.39
N THR A 147 -5.32 1.30 -1.13
CA THR A 147 -6.32 0.92 -0.12
C THR A 147 -7.70 1.48 -0.48
N GLY A 148 -7.77 2.72 -0.98
CA GLY A 148 -9.02 3.32 -1.47
C GLY A 148 -9.56 2.58 -2.69
N SER A 149 -8.71 2.20 -3.64
CA SER A 149 -9.07 1.34 -4.77
C SER A 149 -9.68 0.02 -4.28
N MET A 150 -9.06 -0.63 -3.29
CA MET A 150 -9.57 -1.87 -2.72
C MET A 150 -10.92 -1.68 -2.00
N ALA A 151 -11.05 -0.62 -1.21
CA ALA A 151 -12.29 -0.28 -0.52
C ALA A 151 -13.45 -0.12 -1.52
N LEU A 152 -13.22 0.62 -2.60
CA LEU A 152 -14.23 0.91 -3.63
C LEU A 152 -14.64 -0.32 -4.43
N VAL A 153 -13.70 -1.21 -4.83
CA VAL A 153 -14.08 -2.45 -5.54
C VAL A 153 -14.78 -3.46 -4.62
N LEU A 154 -14.46 -3.47 -3.33
CA LEU A 154 -15.20 -4.28 -2.36
C LEU A 154 -16.60 -3.72 -2.07
N ILE A 155 -16.77 -2.38 -2.05
CA ILE A 155 -18.10 -1.75 -2.04
C ILE A 155 -18.87 -2.16 -3.29
N GLN A 156 -18.25 -2.11 -4.48
CA GLN A 156 -18.87 -2.60 -5.70
C GLN A 156 -19.32 -4.06 -5.55
N TRP A 157 -18.47 -4.94 -5.01
CA TRP A 157 -18.82 -6.33 -4.76
C TRP A 157 -20.03 -6.47 -3.83
N VAL A 158 -20.05 -5.71 -2.74
CA VAL A 158 -21.18 -5.66 -1.80
C VAL A 158 -22.45 -5.14 -2.48
N CYS A 159 -22.37 -4.16 -3.37
CA CYS A 159 -23.53 -3.69 -4.14
C CYS A 159 -24.00 -4.73 -5.17
N ALA A 160 -23.07 -5.43 -5.81
CA ALA A 160 -23.33 -6.31 -6.93
C ALA A 160 -23.82 -7.72 -6.54
N ASP A 161 -23.29 -8.30 -5.46
CA ASP A 161 -23.62 -9.66 -5.02
C ASP A 161 -24.93 -9.70 -4.21
N ARG A 162 -26.02 -9.27 -4.85
CA ARG A 162 -27.40 -9.32 -4.34
C ARG A 162 -28.31 -10.05 -5.33
N PRO A 163 -29.27 -10.84 -4.85
CA PRO A 163 -30.27 -11.43 -5.73
C PRO A 163 -31.18 -10.33 -6.31
N GLY A 164 -31.67 -10.52 -7.54
CA GLY A 164 -32.64 -9.62 -8.17
C GLY A 164 -32.17 -8.98 -9.48
N LYS A 165 -33.06 -8.18 -10.07
CA LYS A 165 -32.82 -7.41 -11.30
C LYS A 165 -31.81 -6.28 -11.02
N LEU A 166 -31.24 -5.73 -12.09
CA LEU A 166 -30.36 -4.57 -12.00
C LEU A 166 -31.15 -3.37 -11.46
N ASP A 167 -30.59 -2.69 -10.44
CA ASP A 167 -31.22 -1.57 -9.76
C ASP A 167 -30.26 -0.38 -9.57
N ARG A 168 -30.70 0.65 -8.83
CA ARG A 168 -29.88 1.85 -8.54
C ARG A 168 -28.65 1.55 -7.69
N ILE A 169 -28.70 0.51 -6.85
CA ILE A 169 -27.56 0.10 -6.03
C ILE A 169 -26.52 -0.59 -6.90
N ASP A 170 -26.94 -1.33 -7.94
CA ASP A 170 -26.01 -1.85 -8.96
C ASP A 170 -25.29 -0.70 -9.69
N LEU A 171 -26.00 0.38 -10.04
CA LEU A 171 -25.38 1.56 -10.64
C LEU A 171 -24.36 2.23 -9.71
N ALA A 172 -24.68 2.37 -8.42
CA ALA A 172 -23.72 2.88 -7.43
C ALA A 172 -22.49 1.96 -7.32
N GLY A 173 -22.68 0.64 -7.41
CA GLY A 173 -21.59 -0.32 -7.48
C GLY A 173 -20.68 -0.12 -8.69
N VAL A 174 -21.26 0.06 -9.89
CA VAL A 174 -20.49 0.38 -11.11
C VAL A 174 -19.68 1.65 -10.95
N ALA A 175 -20.27 2.71 -10.39
CA ALA A 175 -19.57 3.96 -10.13
C ALA A 175 -18.38 3.75 -9.18
N CYS A 176 -18.55 2.96 -8.11
CA CYS A 176 -17.46 2.58 -7.23
C CYS A 176 -16.36 1.79 -7.96
N GLY A 177 -16.72 0.90 -8.89
CA GLY A 177 -15.76 0.18 -9.72
C GLY A 177 -14.91 1.09 -10.62
N VAL A 178 -15.53 2.09 -11.24
CA VAL A 178 -14.81 3.08 -12.07
C VAL A 178 -13.86 3.91 -11.20
N LEU A 179 -14.37 4.42 -10.07
CA LEU A 179 -13.57 5.20 -9.12
C LEU A 179 -12.43 4.39 -8.49
N SER A 180 -12.64 3.08 -8.28
CA SER A 180 -11.61 2.16 -7.81
C SER A 180 -10.41 2.13 -8.75
N LEU A 181 -10.64 1.96 -10.05
CA LEU A 181 -9.56 1.93 -11.04
C LEU A 181 -8.91 3.30 -11.25
N ALA A 182 -9.65 4.39 -11.05
CA ALA A 182 -9.11 5.76 -11.04
C ALA A 182 -8.31 6.10 -9.77
N ALA A 183 -8.41 5.29 -8.71
CA ALA A 183 -7.60 5.41 -7.50
C ALA A 183 -6.30 4.59 -7.57
N GLY A 184 -6.36 3.44 -8.26
CA GLY A 184 -5.20 2.59 -8.53
C GLY A 184 -5.62 1.24 -9.13
N SER A 185 -4.70 0.59 -9.84
CA SER A 185 -4.95 -0.71 -10.48
C SER A 185 -4.86 -2.01 -9.61
N PRO A 186 -4.51 -1.99 -8.29
CA PRO A 186 -4.67 -3.15 -7.40
C PRO A 186 -6.03 -3.85 -7.41
N SER A 187 -7.10 -3.16 -7.81
CA SER A 187 -8.45 -3.73 -7.86
C SER A 187 -8.76 -4.57 -9.10
N ILE A 188 -7.91 -4.57 -10.14
CA ILE A 188 -8.16 -5.34 -11.37
C ILE A 188 -8.38 -6.84 -11.08
N PRO A 189 -7.55 -7.53 -10.28
CA PRO A 189 -7.79 -8.92 -9.91
C PRO A 189 -9.13 -9.14 -9.20
N VAL A 190 -9.54 -8.20 -8.35
CA VAL A 190 -10.80 -8.27 -7.60
C VAL A 190 -12.00 -8.03 -8.51
N LEU A 191 -11.91 -7.11 -9.47
CA LEU A 191 -12.93 -6.89 -10.49
C LEU A 191 -13.14 -8.15 -11.35
N ALA A 192 -12.06 -8.83 -11.74
CA ALA A 192 -12.14 -10.09 -12.45
C ALA A 192 -12.81 -11.19 -11.61
N ALA A 193 -12.43 -11.30 -10.33
CA ALA A 193 -13.05 -12.23 -9.39
C ALA A 193 -14.55 -11.94 -9.16
N LEU A 194 -14.94 -10.65 -9.10
CA LEU A 194 -16.33 -10.24 -9.04
C LEU A 194 -17.09 -10.70 -10.29
N GLY A 195 -16.54 -10.48 -11.49
CA GLY A 195 -17.14 -10.93 -12.75
C GLY A 195 -17.45 -12.43 -12.74
N LEU A 196 -16.47 -13.26 -12.36
CA LEU A 196 -16.63 -14.70 -12.24
C LEU A 196 -17.71 -15.07 -11.20
N THR A 197 -17.72 -14.39 -10.07
CA THR A 197 -18.72 -14.57 -9.02
C THR A 197 -20.14 -14.25 -9.51
N LEU A 198 -20.32 -13.16 -10.25
CA LEU A 198 -21.63 -12.72 -10.74
C LEU A 198 -22.18 -13.61 -11.86
N ILE A 199 -21.33 -14.18 -12.72
CA ILE A 199 -21.74 -15.18 -13.72
C ILE A 199 -22.45 -16.35 -13.03
N VAL A 200 -21.87 -16.84 -11.92
CA VAL A 200 -22.41 -17.97 -11.16
C VAL A 200 -23.60 -17.56 -10.29
N ARG A 201 -23.51 -16.45 -9.54
CA ARG A 201 -24.51 -16.09 -8.53
C ARG A 201 -25.71 -15.30 -9.06
N ARG A 202 -25.56 -14.60 -10.20
CA ARG A 202 -26.64 -13.83 -10.84
C ARG A 202 -26.86 -14.27 -12.28
N ASN A 203 -26.08 -13.74 -13.21
CA ASN A 203 -26.07 -14.07 -14.63
C ASN A 203 -24.97 -13.26 -15.34
N TRP A 204 -24.69 -13.59 -16.60
CA TRP A 204 -23.69 -12.91 -17.41
C TRP A 204 -24.00 -11.42 -17.64
N ARG A 205 -25.28 -11.01 -17.69
CA ARG A 205 -25.66 -9.60 -17.90
C ARG A 205 -25.28 -8.75 -16.70
N ALA A 206 -25.51 -9.25 -15.48
CA ALA A 206 -25.07 -8.58 -14.26
C ALA A 206 -23.54 -8.50 -14.19
N ALA A 207 -22.84 -9.58 -14.57
CA ALA A 207 -21.38 -9.56 -14.65
C ALA A 207 -20.87 -8.52 -15.66
N ALA A 208 -21.43 -8.50 -16.86
CA ALA A 208 -21.08 -7.53 -17.90
C ALA A 208 -21.37 -6.09 -17.45
N PHE A 209 -22.53 -5.84 -16.83
CA PHE A 209 -22.90 -4.52 -16.32
C PHE A 209 -21.92 -4.01 -15.25
N HIS A 210 -21.43 -4.88 -14.37
CA HIS A 210 -20.47 -4.51 -13.32
C HIS A 210 -19.03 -4.42 -13.80
N VAL A 211 -18.62 -5.24 -14.76
CA VAL A 211 -17.21 -5.34 -15.17
C VAL A 211 -16.88 -4.47 -16.37
N LEU A 212 -17.76 -4.38 -17.38
CA LEU A 212 -17.44 -3.69 -18.62
C LEU A 212 -17.20 -2.18 -18.42
N PRO A 213 -18.03 -1.40 -17.70
CA PRO A 213 -17.77 0.03 -17.56
C PRO A 213 -16.42 0.38 -16.89
N PRO A 214 -16.04 -0.19 -15.72
CA PRO A 214 -14.72 0.10 -15.14
C PRO A 214 -13.58 -0.41 -16.02
N LEU A 215 -13.71 -1.61 -16.60
CA LEU A 215 -12.69 -2.14 -17.50
C LEU A 215 -12.49 -1.24 -18.74
N SER A 216 -13.58 -0.79 -19.36
CA SER A 216 -13.54 0.12 -20.49
C SER A 216 -12.89 1.45 -20.12
N ALA A 217 -13.23 2.04 -18.97
CA ALA A 217 -12.61 3.27 -18.51
C ALA A 217 -11.09 3.12 -18.34
N TYR A 218 -10.65 2.02 -17.72
CA TYR A 218 -9.22 1.74 -17.55
C TYR A 218 -8.50 1.45 -18.87
N LEU A 219 -9.14 0.73 -19.80
CA LEU A 219 -8.57 0.48 -21.12
C LEU A 219 -8.44 1.76 -21.96
N VAL A 220 -9.42 2.67 -21.87
CA VAL A 220 -9.36 3.98 -22.51
C VAL A 220 -8.24 4.81 -21.90
N TRP A 221 -8.15 4.90 -20.57
CA TRP A 221 -7.03 5.58 -19.92
C TRP A 221 -5.69 4.99 -20.38
N SER A 222 -5.57 3.67 -20.36
CA SER A 222 -4.33 3.01 -20.70
C SER A 222 -3.94 3.15 -22.18
N SER A 223 -4.90 3.25 -23.10
CA SER A 223 -4.59 3.43 -24.52
C SER A 223 -4.20 4.87 -24.83
N VAL A 224 -4.80 5.84 -24.15
CA VAL A 224 -4.52 7.27 -24.33
C VAL A 224 -3.18 7.65 -23.68
N ILE A 225 -2.94 7.19 -22.45
CA ILE A 225 -1.78 7.60 -21.65
C ILE A 225 -0.54 6.72 -21.91
N SER A 226 -0.73 5.47 -22.35
CA SER A 226 0.37 4.53 -22.61
C SER A 226 1.34 4.36 -21.42
N PRO A 227 0.84 3.91 -20.25
CA PRO A 227 1.59 3.91 -19.00
C PRO A 227 2.84 3.01 -19.03
N LYS A 228 3.87 3.40 -18.29
CA LYS A 228 5.14 2.67 -18.19
C LYS A 228 5.01 1.51 -17.20
N ARG A 229 4.56 0.36 -17.70
CA ARG A 229 4.23 -0.82 -16.87
C ARG A 229 5.42 -1.66 -16.42
N SER A 230 6.60 -1.51 -17.03
CA SER A 230 7.79 -2.31 -16.74
C SER A 230 8.99 -1.40 -16.55
N LEU A 231 9.26 -1.02 -15.30
CA LEU A 231 10.51 -0.35 -14.92
C LEU A 231 11.63 -1.37 -14.62
N PHE A 232 11.28 -2.66 -14.50
CA PHE A 232 12.16 -3.73 -14.07
C PHE A 232 12.33 -4.78 -15.17
N GLY A 233 13.42 -5.54 -15.09
CA GLY A 233 13.65 -6.68 -15.97
C GLY A 233 12.68 -7.84 -15.73
N ARG A 234 12.80 -8.90 -16.54
CA ARG A 234 11.97 -10.10 -16.40
C ARG A 234 12.58 -11.04 -15.36
N PRO A 235 11.84 -11.48 -14.33
CA PRO A 235 12.34 -12.46 -13.37
C PRO A 235 12.53 -13.83 -14.04
N THR A 236 13.47 -14.63 -13.52
CA THR A 236 13.61 -16.04 -13.90
C THR A 236 12.40 -16.84 -13.41
N ILE A 237 12.15 -18.02 -14.00
CA ILE A 237 11.08 -18.92 -13.55
C ILE A 237 11.28 -19.34 -12.08
N GLY A 238 12.52 -19.56 -11.66
CA GLY A 238 12.87 -19.84 -10.27
C GLY A 238 12.49 -18.69 -9.33
N ASN A 239 12.87 -17.45 -9.67
CA ASN A 239 12.51 -16.27 -8.87
C ASN A 239 10.99 -16.04 -8.84
N LEU A 240 10.28 -16.34 -9.93
CA LEU A 240 8.82 -16.27 -9.98
C LEU A 240 8.18 -17.28 -9.03
N TRP A 241 8.66 -18.54 -9.06
CA TRP A 241 8.19 -19.58 -8.14
C TRP A 241 8.44 -19.19 -6.69
N ASP A 242 9.65 -18.73 -6.37
CA ASP A 242 10.00 -18.28 -5.03
C ASP A 242 9.15 -17.09 -4.61
N TRP A 243 8.91 -16.11 -5.49
CA TRP A 243 8.03 -14.97 -5.20
C TRP A 243 6.62 -15.41 -4.82
N VAL A 244 6.02 -16.34 -5.57
CA VAL A 244 4.69 -16.87 -5.25
C VAL A 244 4.69 -17.62 -3.93
N ARG A 245 5.70 -18.47 -3.73
CA ARG A 245 5.89 -19.24 -2.49
C ARG A 245 6.06 -18.33 -1.27
N TYR A 246 6.87 -17.27 -1.38
CA TYR A 246 7.05 -16.28 -0.31
C TYR A 246 5.77 -15.49 -0.06
N GLY A 247 5.09 -15.01 -1.10
CA GLY A 247 3.84 -14.27 -0.95
C GLY A 247 2.77 -15.08 -0.21
N LEU A 248 2.50 -16.32 -0.66
CA LEU A 248 1.53 -17.20 0.00
C LEU A 248 2.01 -17.65 1.38
N GLY A 249 3.27 -18.07 1.51
CA GLY A 249 3.83 -18.55 2.79
C GLY A 249 3.80 -17.48 3.88
N THR A 250 4.23 -16.26 3.56
CA THR A 250 4.23 -15.13 4.49
C THR A 250 2.81 -14.70 4.84
N THR A 251 1.84 -14.82 3.94
CA THR A 251 0.42 -14.53 4.23
C THR A 251 -0.11 -15.37 5.40
N PHE A 252 0.06 -16.70 5.34
CA PHE A 252 -0.38 -17.58 6.43
C PHE A 252 0.47 -17.44 7.69
N HIS A 253 1.78 -17.19 7.53
CA HIS A 253 2.67 -16.96 8.66
C HIS A 253 2.27 -15.71 9.44
N GLN A 254 2.02 -14.60 8.75
CA GLN A 254 1.62 -13.34 9.38
C GLN A 254 0.24 -13.41 10.01
N LEU A 255 -0.70 -14.17 9.42
CA LEU A 255 -2.00 -14.41 10.04
C LEU A 255 -1.94 -15.19 11.36
N THR A 256 -0.92 -16.02 11.57
CA THR A 256 -0.88 -16.95 12.71
C THR A 256 0.29 -16.72 13.68
N GLY A 257 1.30 -15.94 13.30
CA GLY A 257 2.54 -15.70 14.06
C GLY A 257 3.54 -16.87 14.06
N PHE A 258 3.11 -18.10 13.73
CA PHE A 258 3.94 -19.30 13.86
C PHE A 258 3.88 -20.18 12.62
N ARG A 259 5.03 -20.72 12.19
CA ARG A 259 5.14 -21.54 10.98
C ARG A 259 4.28 -22.81 11.02
N GLY A 260 4.23 -23.51 12.16
CA GLY A 260 3.40 -24.70 12.34
C GLY A 260 1.90 -24.39 12.20
N SER A 261 1.45 -23.33 12.85
CA SER A 261 0.07 -22.83 12.77
C SER A 261 -0.31 -22.38 11.37
N ALA A 262 0.62 -21.78 10.62
CA ALA A 262 0.41 -21.39 9.23
C ALA A 262 0.15 -22.59 8.31
N ILE A 263 0.94 -23.67 8.46
CA ILE A 263 0.76 -24.92 7.70
C ILE A 263 -0.58 -25.56 8.05
N LEU A 264 -0.93 -25.64 9.34
CA LEU A 264 -2.20 -26.16 9.79
C LEU A 264 -3.38 -25.35 9.21
N LEU A 265 -3.30 -24.02 9.25
CA LEU A 265 -4.34 -23.15 8.70
C LEU A 265 -4.48 -23.35 7.18
N ALA A 266 -3.38 -23.46 6.44
CA ALA A 266 -3.43 -23.74 5.00
C ALA A 266 -4.09 -25.10 4.69
N ALA A 267 -3.78 -26.14 5.47
CA ALA A 267 -4.43 -27.45 5.34
C ALA A 267 -5.93 -27.39 5.65
N VAL A 268 -6.32 -26.64 6.68
CA VAL A 268 -7.72 -26.37 7.04
C VAL A 268 -8.44 -25.62 5.92
N VAL A 269 -7.81 -24.63 5.30
CA VAL A 269 -8.41 -23.91 4.15
C VAL A 269 -8.67 -24.86 3.00
N ALA A 270 -7.68 -25.69 2.62
CA ALA A 270 -7.84 -26.65 1.52
C ALA A 270 -8.95 -27.67 1.82
N ALA A 271 -8.90 -28.32 2.98
CA ALA A 271 -9.89 -29.32 3.38
C ALA A 271 -11.29 -28.71 3.57
N GLY A 272 -11.39 -27.54 4.21
CA GLY A 272 -12.67 -26.85 4.45
C GLY A 272 -13.34 -26.40 3.15
N THR A 273 -12.55 -25.99 2.15
CA THR A 273 -13.06 -25.67 0.80
C THR A 273 -13.64 -26.90 0.12
N VAL A 274 -12.95 -28.05 0.17
CA VAL A 274 -13.46 -29.32 -0.36
C VAL A 274 -14.75 -29.72 0.37
N LEU A 275 -14.77 -29.62 1.70
CA LEU A 275 -15.93 -29.92 2.52
C LEU A 275 -17.13 -29.03 2.21
N ALA A 276 -16.92 -27.76 1.87
CA ALA A 276 -17.98 -26.84 1.44
C ALA A 276 -18.66 -27.31 0.15
N VAL A 277 -17.86 -27.76 -0.82
CA VAL A 277 -18.36 -28.28 -2.10
C VAL A 277 -19.10 -29.60 -1.90
N LEU A 278 -18.55 -30.50 -1.09
CA LEU A 278 -19.16 -31.82 -0.81
C LEU A 278 -20.48 -31.69 -0.04
N ALA A 279 -20.54 -30.85 1.00
CA ALA A 279 -21.78 -30.65 1.76
C ALA A 279 -22.93 -30.13 0.89
N ARG A 280 -22.61 -29.30 -0.11
CA ARG A 280 -23.61 -28.82 -1.07
C ARG A 280 -24.05 -29.91 -2.04
N ARG A 281 -23.15 -30.81 -2.45
CA ARG A 281 -23.47 -31.97 -3.29
C ARG A 281 -24.49 -32.89 -2.64
N ASP A 282 -24.30 -33.19 -1.37
CA ASP A 282 -25.19 -34.10 -0.64
C ASP A 282 -26.59 -33.50 -0.43
N SER A 283 -26.71 -32.16 -0.40
CA SER A 283 -27.99 -31.46 -0.27
C SER A 283 -28.81 -31.41 -1.57
N LEU A 284 -28.18 -31.61 -2.74
CA LEU A 284 -28.83 -31.45 -4.05
C LEU A 284 -29.45 -32.74 -4.59
N THR A 285 -29.21 -33.89 -3.95
CA THR A 285 -29.69 -35.19 -4.40
C THR A 285 -31.16 -35.47 -4.04
N THR A 286 -31.80 -34.63 -3.22
CA THR A 286 -33.06 -35.01 -2.58
C THR A 286 -34.33 -34.40 -3.20
N THR A 287 -34.29 -33.28 -3.94
CA THR A 287 -35.52 -32.60 -4.41
C THR A 287 -35.46 -31.77 -5.71
N ASP A 288 -34.27 -31.47 -6.26
CA ASP A 288 -34.13 -30.32 -7.19
C ASP A 288 -33.96 -30.69 -8.68
N ILE A 289 -34.09 -31.97 -9.06
CA ILE A 289 -34.04 -32.39 -10.46
C ILE A 289 -35.48 -32.68 -10.91
N PRO A 290 -36.04 -31.90 -11.86
CA PRO A 290 -37.34 -32.21 -12.45
C PRO A 290 -37.35 -33.65 -12.97
N ALA A 291 -38.30 -34.46 -12.49
CA ALA A 291 -38.50 -35.82 -12.97
C ALA A 291 -38.77 -35.76 -14.48
N GLY A 292 -37.79 -36.15 -15.30
CA GLY A 292 -37.90 -36.18 -16.76
C GLY A 292 -36.76 -35.50 -17.54
N SER A 293 -35.84 -34.75 -16.90
CA SER A 293 -34.66 -34.25 -17.62
C SER A 293 -33.62 -35.36 -17.77
N GLY A 294 -33.37 -35.81 -19.00
CA GLY A 294 -32.24 -36.69 -19.33
C GLY A 294 -30.88 -36.05 -18.99
N PRO A 295 -29.76 -36.75 -19.23
CA PRO A 295 -28.41 -36.22 -19.04
C PRO A 295 -28.06 -35.18 -20.12
N ASP A 296 -28.82 -34.08 -20.17
CA ASP A 296 -28.54 -32.96 -21.06
C ASP A 296 -27.49 -32.03 -20.45
N VAL A 297 -26.68 -31.40 -21.30
CA VAL A 297 -25.63 -30.45 -20.90
C VAL A 297 -26.19 -29.33 -19.99
N ALA A 298 -27.41 -28.89 -20.23
CA ALA A 298 -28.07 -27.85 -19.44
C ALA A 298 -28.32 -28.24 -17.97
N SER A 299 -28.71 -29.48 -17.70
CA SER A 299 -28.95 -29.96 -16.32
C SER A 299 -27.64 -30.12 -15.56
N SER A 300 -26.58 -30.55 -16.26
CA SER A 300 -25.22 -30.64 -15.72
C SER A 300 -24.64 -29.26 -15.37
N VAL A 301 -24.80 -28.27 -16.24
CA VAL A 301 -24.39 -26.88 -15.99
C VAL A 301 -25.17 -26.28 -14.82
N HIS A 302 -26.48 -26.53 -14.74
CA HIS A 302 -27.30 -26.05 -13.62
C HIS A 302 -26.83 -26.64 -12.28
N ARG A 303 -26.54 -27.95 -12.24
CA ARG A 303 -26.03 -28.63 -11.05
C ARG A 303 -24.67 -28.08 -10.61
N LEU A 304 -23.72 -27.95 -11.55
CA LEU A 304 -22.40 -27.37 -11.26
C LEU A 304 -22.51 -25.95 -10.73
N ARG A 305 -23.41 -25.14 -11.31
CA ARG A 305 -23.69 -23.79 -10.85
C ARG A 305 -24.19 -23.78 -9.40
N GLN A 306 -25.18 -24.60 -9.07
CA GLN A 306 -25.73 -24.68 -7.71
C GLN A 306 -24.71 -25.15 -6.66
N LEU A 307 -23.78 -26.03 -7.04
CA LEU A 307 -22.64 -26.44 -6.20
C LEU A 307 -21.66 -25.28 -5.95
N ALA A 308 -21.42 -24.46 -6.97
CA ALA A 308 -20.46 -23.36 -6.90
C ALA A 308 -20.97 -22.12 -6.16
N VAL A 309 -22.28 -21.84 -6.16
CA VAL A 309 -22.88 -20.63 -5.53
C VAL A 309 -22.31 -20.29 -4.14
N PRO A 310 -22.23 -21.21 -3.16
CA PRO A 310 -21.76 -20.86 -1.81
C PRO A 310 -20.25 -20.59 -1.73
N VAL A 311 -19.44 -21.15 -2.64
CA VAL A 311 -17.96 -21.14 -2.55
C VAL A 311 -17.30 -20.18 -3.54
N ILE A 312 -17.97 -19.83 -4.64
CA ILE A 312 -17.35 -19.11 -5.76
C ILE A 312 -16.78 -17.75 -5.37
N GLY A 313 -17.46 -17.01 -4.49
CA GLY A 313 -16.99 -15.70 -4.04
C GLY A 313 -15.67 -15.79 -3.28
N PRO A 314 -15.61 -16.54 -2.16
CA PRO A 314 -14.37 -16.74 -1.41
C PRO A 314 -13.23 -17.34 -2.24
N VAL A 315 -13.52 -18.31 -3.12
CA VAL A 315 -12.52 -18.94 -3.99
C VAL A 315 -11.96 -17.95 -5.02
N THR A 316 -12.81 -17.15 -5.65
CA THR A 316 -12.34 -16.17 -6.64
C THR A 316 -11.62 -14.99 -5.99
N LEU A 317 -11.99 -14.58 -4.77
CA LEU A 317 -11.21 -13.61 -3.98
C LEU A 317 -9.82 -14.14 -3.65
N PHE A 318 -9.69 -15.40 -3.22
CA PHE A 318 -8.38 -16.03 -3.07
C PHE A 318 -7.62 -16.13 -4.41
N GLY A 319 -8.33 -16.40 -5.51
CA GLY A 319 -7.75 -16.33 -6.86
C GLY A 319 -7.23 -14.92 -7.21
N ALA A 320 -7.91 -13.86 -6.76
CA ALA A 320 -7.46 -12.49 -6.90
C ALA A 320 -6.15 -12.23 -6.12
N THR A 321 -5.97 -12.83 -4.93
CA THR A 321 -4.68 -12.83 -4.22
C THR A 321 -3.56 -13.40 -5.08
N VAL A 322 -3.76 -14.59 -5.66
CA VAL A 322 -2.76 -15.25 -6.50
C VAL A 322 -2.45 -14.42 -7.75
N LEU A 323 -3.48 -13.90 -8.41
CA LEU A 323 -3.30 -13.04 -9.58
C LEU A 323 -2.55 -11.74 -9.23
N PHE A 324 -2.84 -11.14 -8.08
CA PHE A 324 -2.10 -9.97 -7.61
C PHE A 324 -0.62 -10.29 -7.38
N ILE A 325 -0.32 -11.41 -6.70
CA ILE A 325 1.06 -11.88 -6.48
C ILE A 325 1.80 -11.99 -7.82
N LEU A 326 1.16 -12.58 -8.83
CA LEU A 326 1.73 -12.75 -10.16
C LEU A 326 1.96 -11.42 -10.89
N LEU A 327 1.00 -10.48 -10.81
CA LEU A 327 1.15 -9.15 -11.41
C LEU A 327 2.27 -8.34 -10.74
N ALA A 328 2.52 -8.56 -9.45
CA ALA A 328 3.61 -7.92 -8.73
C ALA A 328 4.98 -8.59 -8.95
N ALA A 329 5.03 -9.79 -9.57
CA ALA A 329 6.24 -10.62 -9.63
C ALA A 329 7.40 -10.02 -10.42
N GLN A 330 7.17 -9.03 -11.30
CA GLN A 330 8.25 -8.29 -11.97
C GLN A 330 9.21 -7.64 -10.96
N ARG A 331 8.71 -7.30 -9.76
CA ARG A 331 9.52 -6.73 -8.68
C ARG A 331 10.49 -7.72 -8.04
N ALA A 332 10.29 -9.03 -8.24
CA ALA A 332 11.25 -10.05 -7.86
C ALA A 332 12.60 -9.87 -8.58
N TRP A 333 12.61 -9.24 -9.76
CA TRP A 333 13.84 -8.93 -10.49
C TRP A 333 14.67 -7.86 -9.78
N ALA A 334 14.04 -6.80 -9.26
CA ALA A 334 14.74 -5.68 -8.63
C ALA A 334 15.04 -5.89 -7.14
N PHE A 335 14.11 -6.49 -6.40
CA PHE A 335 14.19 -6.58 -4.93
C PHE A 335 14.36 -8.01 -4.41
N GLY A 336 14.38 -9.00 -5.31
CA GLY A 336 14.43 -10.41 -4.97
C GLY A 336 13.09 -11.00 -4.50
N PRO A 337 12.96 -12.34 -4.44
CA PRO A 337 11.75 -13.02 -4.00
C PRO A 337 11.21 -12.65 -2.59
N PRO A 338 12.05 -12.42 -1.56
CA PRO A 338 11.56 -12.07 -0.22
C PRO A 338 10.73 -10.78 -0.16
N ALA A 339 10.92 -9.86 -1.12
CA ALA A 339 10.15 -8.63 -1.20
C ALA A 339 8.64 -8.87 -1.46
N ALA A 340 8.23 -10.09 -1.82
CA ALA A 340 6.82 -10.49 -1.84
C ALA A 340 6.14 -10.35 -0.47
N GLY A 341 6.92 -10.39 0.62
CA GLY A 341 6.46 -10.15 1.99
C GLY A 341 6.46 -8.68 2.43
N ALA A 342 6.63 -7.73 1.51
CA ALA A 342 6.54 -6.30 1.84
C ALA A 342 5.13 -5.93 2.34
N SER A 343 5.07 -4.90 3.18
CA SER A 343 3.85 -4.50 3.87
C SER A 343 2.69 -4.20 2.92
N ARG A 344 2.98 -3.40 1.88
CA ARG A 344 2.07 -3.08 0.76
C ARG A 344 1.49 -4.26 -0.04
N TYR A 345 1.96 -5.48 0.19
CA TYR A 345 1.44 -6.68 -0.49
C TYR A 345 0.69 -7.58 0.48
N LEU A 346 1.25 -7.78 1.67
CA LEU A 346 0.65 -8.63 2.70
C LEU A 346 -0.74 -8.15 3.09
N TYR A 347 -0.97 -6.83 3.11
CA TYR A 347 -2.29 -6.26 3.34
C TYR A 347 -3.35 -6.86 2.39
N PHE A 348 -3.08 -6.81 1.09
CA PHE A 348 -3.97 -7.32 0.05
C PHE A 348 -4.12 -8.84 0.14
N TYR A 349 -3.01 -9.56 0.32
CA TYR A 349 -3.04 -11.02 0.37
C TYR A 349 -3.91 -11.52 1.51
N ILE A 350 -3.77 -10.91 2.68
CA ILE A 350 -4.50 -11.30 3.87
C ILE A 350 -5.97 -10.91 3.74
N ALA A 351 -6.28 -9.67 3.35
CA ALA A 351 -7.66 -9.20 3.20
C ALA A 351 -8.48 -10.07 2.24
N LEU A 352 -7.92 -10.42 1.08
CA LEU A 352 -8.60 -11.20 0.04
C LEU A 352 -8.67 -12.70 0.35
N THR A 353 -7.80 -13.22 1.21
CA THR A 353 -7.79 -14.65 1.61
C THR A 353 -8.75 -14.94 2.77
N LEU A 354 -9.02 -13.96 3.64
CA LEU A 354 -9.84 -14.14 4.84
C LEU A 354 -11.26 -14.69 4.59
N PRO A 355 -12.00 -14.29 3.53
CA PRO A 355 -13.30 -14.90 3.25
C PRO A 355 -13.25 -16.40 3.04
N LEU A 356 -12.18 -16.92 2.41
CA LEU A 356 -11.99 -18.35 2.19
C LEU A 356 -11.61 -19.07 3.49
N ILE A 357 -10.78 -18.44 4.33
CA ILE A 357 -10.48 -18.92 5.69
C ILE A 357 -11.75 -19.04 6.52
N GLY A 358 -12.57 -17.98 6.54
CA GLY A 358 -13.83 -17.97 7.28
C GLY A 358 -14.79 -19.05 6.82
N LEU A 359 -14.94 -19.22 5.50
CA LEU A 359 -15.77 -20.28 4.93
C LEU A 359 -15.26 -21.67 5.35
N ALA A 360 -13.95 -21.91 5.24
CA ALA A 360 -13.35 -23.19 5.58
C ALA A 360 -13.55 -23.55 7.06
N ILE A 361 -13.27 -22.61 7.98
CA ILE A 361 -13.47 -22.81 9.42
C ILE A 361 -14.95 -23.07 9.74
N GLU A 362 -15.87 -22.36 9.09
CA GLU A 362 -17.31 -22.57 9.29
C GLU A 362 -17.71 -24.01 8.93
N GLN A 363 -17.21 -24.55 7.81
CA GLN A 363 -17.51 -25.94 7.41
C GLN A 363 -16.98 -26.99 8.39
N PHE A 364 -15.82 -26.75 8.99
CA PHE A 364 -15.32 -27.60 10.07
C PHE A 364 -16.21 -27.50 11.30
N SER A 365 -16.64 -26.30 11.67
CA SER A 365 -17.48 -26.07 12.84
C SER A 365 -18.86 -26.72 12.75
N ALA A 366 -19.40 -26.83 11.53
CA ALA A 366 -20.66 -27.51 11.26
C ALA A 366 -20.58 -29.02 11.56
N ARG A 367 -19.41 -29.63 11.40
CA ARG A 367 -19.15 -31.05 11.73
C ARG A 367 -18.63 -31.25 13.14
N TRP A 368 -17.78 -30.34 13.61
CA TRP A 368 -17.14 -30.38 14.91
C TRP A 368 -17.22 -29.01 15.58
N ARG A 369 -18.23 -28.83 16.45
CA ARG A 369 -18.53 -27.56 17.13
C ARG A 369 -17.31 -26.85 17.77
N PRO A 370 -16.37 -27.53 18.46
CA PRO A 370 -15.21 -26.84 19.04
C PRO A 370 -14.15 -26.41 18.01
N ALA A 371 -14.24 -26.82 16.75
CA ALA A 371 -13.26 -26.45 15.72
C ALA A 371 -13.26 -24.94 15.43
N ALA A 372 -14.42 -24.28 15.43
CA ALA A 372 -14.52 -22.84 15.18
C ALA A 372 -13.66 -22.00 16.15
N PRO A 373 -13.86 -22.09 17.49
CA PRO A 373 -13.06 -21.30 18.41
C PRO A 373 -11.57 -21.66 18.37
N LEU A 374 -11.20 -22.93 18.21
CA LEU A 374 -9.80 -23.35 18.13
C LEU A 374 -9.09 -22.81 16.88
N LEU A 375 -9.74 -22.89 15.72
CA LEU A 375 -9.18 -22.40 14.46
C LEU A 375 -9.21 -20.86 14.39
N ALA A 376 -10.21 -20.21 14.98
CA ALA A 376 -10.22 -18.76 15.15
C ALA A 376 -9.06 -18.32 16.04
N LEU A 377 -8.76 -19.04 17.13
CA LEU A 377 -7.62 -18.78 18.01
C LEU A 377 -6.28 -18.86 17.27
N LEU A 378 -6.13 -19.71 16.25
CA LEU A 378 -4.92 -19.73 15.42
C LEU A 378 -4.68 -18.40 14.70
N VAL A 379 -5.74 -17.74 14.23
CA VAL A 379 -5.65 -16.42 13.58
C VAL A 379 -5.48 -15.32 14.63
N LEU A 380 -6.23 -15.40 15.74
CA LEU A 380 -6.15 -14.40 16.81
C LEU A 380 -4.79 -14.41 17.52
N ALA A 381 -4.11 -15.56 17.58
CA ALA A 381 -2.74 -15.69 18.10
C ALA A 381 -1.71 -14.89 17.29
N GLY A 382 -2.00 -14.57 16.03
CA GLY A 382 -1.16 -13.71 15.20
C GLY A 382 -1.28 -12.21 15.52
N ILE A 383 -2.32 -11.78 16.25
CA ILE A 383 -2.57 -10.36 16.53
C ILE A 383 -1.41 -9.69 17.29
N PRO A 384 -0.88 -10.25 18.40
CA PRO A 384 0.24 -9.61 19.11
C PRO A 384 1.47 -9.41 18.24
N SER A 385 1.82 -10.40 17.40
CA SER A 385 2.94 -10.29 16.46
C SER A 385 2.68 -9.23 15.39
N ASN A 386 1.43 -9.11 14.90
CA ASN A 386 1.08 -8.05 13.96
C ASN A 386 1.12 -6.67 14.60
N ILE A 387 0.69 -6.53 15.85
CA ILE A 387 0.78 -5.25 16.56
C ILE A 387 2.25 -4.82 16.71
N ALA A 388 3.15 -5.77 16.98
CA ALA A 388 4.58 -5.49 17.07
C ALA A 388 5.16 -4.93 15.76
N HIS A 389 4.68 -5.37 14.59
CA HIS A 389 5.11 -4.86 13.28
C HIS A 389 4.81 -3.37 13.06
N PHE A 390 3.89 -2.75 13.80
CA PHE A 390 3.75 -1.28 13.75
C PHE A 390 5.01 -0.55 14.25
N ASN A 391 5.80 -1.18 15.12
CA ASN A 391 7.04 -0.64 15.69
C ASN A 391 8.31 -1.17 15.00
N ASP A 392 8.20 -1.93 13.89
CA ASP A 392 9.36 -2.62 13.32
C ASP A 392 10.42 -1.64 12.76
N PRO A 393 11.73 -1.85 13.03
CA PRO A 393 12.84 -0.90 12.77
C PRO A 393 13.09 -0.52 11.30
N GLY A 394 12.42 -1.14 10.34
CA GLY A 394 12.58 -0.87 8.90
C GLY A 394 11.80 0.33 8.35
N ALA A 395 11.01 1.01 9.19
CA ALA A 395 10.33 2.28 8.90
C ALA A 395 10.17 3.03 10.23
N ASP A 396 11.31 3.49 10.75
CA ASP A 396 11.45 3.90 12.13
C ASP A 396 10.72 5.23 12.43
N ARG A 397 10.22 5.35 13.66
CA ARG A 397 9.73 6.64 14.19
C ARG A 397 10.82 7.69 14.08
N ASP A 398 12.07 7.30 14.35
CA ASP A 398 13.22 8.21 14.32
C ASP A 398 13.51 8.66 12.90
N HIS A 399 13.41 7.76 11.91
CA HIS A 399 13.54 8.11 10.50
C HIS A 399 12.48 9.12 10.04
N HIS A 400 11.19 8.86 10.34
CA HIS A 400 10.11 9.79 9.99
C HIS A 400 10.24 11.13 10.72
N THR A 401 10.65 11.12 11.98
CA THR A 401 10.87 12.33 12.77
C THR A 401 12.04 13.14 12.22
N HIS A 402 13.15 12.47 11.90
CA HIS A 402 14.32 13.10 11.30
C HIS A 402 14.01 13.71 9.93
N GLN A 403 13.38 12.95 9.03
CA GLN A 403 12.94 13.46 7.72
C GLN A 403 12.01 14.67 7.85
N ARG A 404 11.09 14.62 8.83
CA ARG A 404 10.24 15.76 9.15
C ARG A 404 11.02 16.98 9.59
N ASP A 405 11.87 16.80 10.58
CA ASP A 405 12.60 17.90 11.16
C ASP A 405 13.61 18.47 10.16
N LEU A 406 14.21 17.64 9.29
CA LEU A 406 15.06 18.07 8.19
C LEU A 406 14.31 19.02 7.24
N LEU A 407 13.20 18.56 6.66
CA LEU A 407 12.46 19.32 5.63
C LEU A 407 11.77 20.57 6.20
N LEU A 408 11.23 20.51 7.42
CA LEU A 408 10.62 21.67 8.08
C LEU A 408 11.63 22.75 8.49
N ASN A 409 12.93 22.41 8.59
CA ASN A 409 13.97 23.36 8.95
C ASN A 409 14.74 23.91 7.75
N VAL A 410 14.45 23.47 6.52
CA VAL A 410 15.11 23.98 5.30
C VAL A 410 15.02 25.51 5.21
N THR A 411 13.82 26.08 5.33
CA THR A 411 13.61 27.54 5.22
C THR A 411 14.12 28.34 6.41
N ARG A 412 14.35 27.67 7.54
CA ARG A 412 14.91 28.25 8.76
C ARG A 412 16.44 28.21 8.79
N SER A 413 17.06 27.44 7.90
CA SER A 413 18.51 27.27 7.87
C SER A 413 19.18 28.52 7.29
N PRO A 414 20.22 29.08 7.93
CA PRO A 414 20.98 30.18 7.35
C PRO A 414 21.58 29.84 5.97
N ALA A 415 21.87 28.56 5.72
CA ALA A 415 22.44 28.11 4.44
C ALA A 415 21.47 28.24 3.26
N ILE A 416 20.15 28.39 3.51
CA ILE A 416 19.17 28.50 2.43
C ILE A 416 19.41 29.72 1.54
N VAL A 417 20.03 30.79 2.05
CA VAL A 417 20.30 32.02 1.26
C VAL A 417 21.14 31.71 0.01
N TYR A 418 21.97 30.68 0.07
CA TYR A 418 22.87 30.28 -1.00
C TYR A 418 22.30 29.19 -1.92
N ALA A 419 21.24 28.51 -1.48
CA ALA A 419 20.68 27.38 -2.21
C ALA A 419 19.84 27.85 -3.42
N PRO A 420 20.09 27.34 -4.64
CA PRO A 420 19.24 27.60 -5.78
C PRO A 420 17.87 26.89 -5.62
N ASP A 421 16.85 27.37 -6.33
CA ASP A 421 15.48 26.86 -6.17
C ASP A 421 15.32 25.39 -6.58
N ASP A 422 16.11 24.91 -7.54
CA ASP A 422 16.10 23.53 -8.03
C ASP A 422 16.91 22.57 -7.15
N LEU A 423 17.63 23.07 -6.14
CA LEU A 423 18.36 22.24 -5.19
C LEU A 423 17.39 21.34 -4.43
N ARG A 424 17.67 20.03 -4.39
CA ARG A 424 16.89 19.03 -3.64
C ARG A 424 17.53 18.79 -2.27
N PRO A 425 16.90 19.24 -1.16
CA PRO A 425 17.46 18.99 0.18
C PRO A 425 17.57 17.50 0.51
N ASP A 426 16.65 16.69 -0.02
CA ASP A 426 16.69 15.24 0.11
C ASP A 426 16.53 14.54 -1.25
N PRO A 427 17.64 14.24 -1.96
CA PRO A 427 17.61 13.73 -3.33
C PRO A 427 17.26 12.23 -3.45
N ASP A 428 16.69 11.61 -2.39
CA ASP A 428 16.23 10.21 -2.41
C ASP A 428 15.44 9.89 -3.70
N VAL A 429 15.70 8.72 -4.30
CA VAL A 429 15.10 8.30 -5.57
C VAL A 429 13.59 8.11 -5.50
N PHE A 430 13.05 7.89 -4.31
CA PHE A 430 11.63 7.73 -4.05
C PHE A 430 10.97 9.04 -3.61
N ASN A 431 11.74 10.11 -3.40
CA ASN A 431 11.18 11.45 -3.31
C ASN A 431 11.01 12.04 -4.69
N SER A 432 9.96 12.85 -4.85
CA SER A 432 9.73 13.60 -6.07
C SER A 432 10.91 14.56 -6.38
N PRO A 433 11.28 14.73 -7.67
CA PRO A 433 12.17 15.80 -8.10
C PRO A 433 11.68 17.22 -7.76
N GLY A 434 10.36 17.43 -7.68
CA GLY A 434 9.75 18.69 -7.29
C GLY A 434 9.87 19.02 -5.80
N LEU A 435 10.32 18.08 -4.95
CA LEU A 435 10.73 18.37 -3.57
C LEU A 435 12.09 19.07 -3.55
N ASN A 436 12.06 20.38 -3.83
CA ASN A 436 13.24 21.24 -3.92
C ASN A 436 13.08 22.50 -3.05
N VAL A 437 14.15 23.28 -2.95
CA VAL A 437 14.20 24.51 -2.15
C VAL A 437 13.16 25.53 -2.61
N GLY A 438 12.94 25.66 -3.92
CA GLY A 438 11.95 26.57 -4.50
C GLY A 438 10.53 26.24 -4.04
N PHE A 439 10.17 24.96 -4.05
CA PHE A 439 8.90 24.48 -3.51
C PHE A 439 8.75 24.82 -2.01
N LEU A 440 9.79 24.58 -1.19
CA LEU A 440 9.72 24.85 0.24
C LEU A 440 9.64 26.35 0.55
N ARG A 441 10.37 27.19 -0.20
CA ARG A 441 10.25 28.66 -0.13
C ARG A 441 8.84 29.13 -0.50
N GLN A 442 8.25 28.56 -1.55
CA GLN A 442 6.87 28.89 -1.94
C GLN A 442 5.88 28.44 -0.87
N ALA A 443 6.04 27.23 -0.32
CA ALA A 443 5.20 26.72 0.75
C ALA A 443 5.28 27.61 2.01
N GLU A 444 6.45 28.15 2.34
CA GLU A 444 6.58 29.14 3.43
C GLU A 444 5.82 30.44 3.13
N ARG A 445 6.01 31.02 1.94
CA ARG A 445 5.31 32.25 1.51
C ARG A 445 3.79 32.10 1.53
N ASP A 446 3.29 30.93 1.14
CA ASP A 446 1.86 30.62 1.12
C ASP A 446 1.31 30.19 2.50
N GLY A 447 2.14 30.24 3.54
CA GLY A 447 1.78 29.83 4.89
C GLY A 447 1.46 28.34 5.03
N LYS A 448 1.96 27.50 4.13
CA LYS A 448 1.71 26.05 4.08
C LYS A 448 2.62 25.23 4.97
N LEU A 449 3.66 25.82 5.55
CA LEU A 449 4.50 25.19 6.57
C LEU A 449 3.91 25.40 7.97
N PRO A 450 4.06 24.45 8.90
CA PRO A 450 3.72 24.64 10.30
C PRO A 450 4.61 25.71 10.95
N GLU A 451 4.07 26.44 11.92
CA GLU A 451 4.89 27.31 12.77
C GLU A 451 5.77 26.47 13.69
N MET A 452 7.08 26.64 13.57
CA MET A 452 8.07 25.88 14.34
C MET A 452 8.68 26.77 15.43
N THR A 453 8.21 26.61 16.66
CA THR A 453 8.75 27.34 17.84
C THR A 453 9.98 26.65 18.44
N ALA A 454 10.12 25.35 18.24
CA ALA A 454 11.27 24.59 18.71
C ALA A 454 12.56 25.04 18.02
N LYS A 455 13.65 25.15 18.79
CA LYS A 455 14.98 25.43 18.25
C LYS A 455 15.43 24.26 17.36
N MET A 456 15.99 24.59 16.20
CA MET A 456 16.61 23.60 15.32
C MET A 456 17.72 22.86 16.08
N SER A 457 17.74 21.53 16.01
CA SER A 457 18.81 20.74 16.63
C SER A 457 20.13 21.02 15.91
N SER A 458 21.24 20.89 16.64
CA SER A 458 22.57 21.10 16.08
C SER A 458 22.87 20.09 14.96
N GLN A 459 22.40 18.85 15.09
CA GLN A 459 22.51 17.79 14.09
C GLN A 459 21.83 18.17 12.76
N ILE A 460 20.56 18.61 12.80
CA ILE A 460 19.83 19.06 11.60
C ILE A 460 20.46 20.31 11.00
N ALA A 461 20.96 21.24 11.83
CA ALA A 461 21.66 22.43 11.35
C ALA A 461 22.95 22.08 10.59
N ALA A 462 23.74 21.13 11.10
CA ALA A 462 24.95 20.65 10.45
C ALA A 462 24.64 19.98 9.10
N GLU A 463 23.64 19.10 9.09
CA GLU A 463 23.19 18.41 7.89
C GLU A 463 22.67 19.38 6.82
N LEU A 464 21.82 20.36 7.20
CA LEU A 464 21.30 21.36 6.27
C LEU A 464 22.39 22.28 5.73
N THR A 465 23.47 22.54 6.48
CA THR A 465 24.61 23.29 5.98
C THR A 465 25.26 22.59 4.79
N ILE A 466 25.40 21.25 4.85
CA ILE A 466 25.94 20.45 3.76
C ILE A 466 24.93 20.35 2.61
N ARG A 467 23.69 19.94 2.91
CA ARG A 467 22.65 19.68 1.90
C ARG A 467 22.25 20.92 1.11
N LEU A 468 22.22 22.09 1.74
CA LEU A 468 21.92 23.36 1.06
C LEU A 468 23.17 24.03 0.47
N GLY A 469 24.36 23.64 0.95
CA GLY A 469 25.65 24.16 0.47
C GLY A 469 26.24 23.41 -0.73
N ILE A 470 25.71 22.24 -1.07
CA ILE A 470 26.16 21.42 -2.20
C ILE A 470 25.00 21.17 -3.15
N PHE A 471 25.11 21.67 -4.38
CA PHE A 471 24.18 21.36 -5.46
C PHE A 471 24.67 20.14 -6.25
N GLN A 472 23.96 19.02 -6.12
CA GLN A 472 24.25 17.77 -6.83
C GLN A 472 23.38 17.66 -8.08
N GLY A 473 24.01 17.57 -9.27
CA GLY A 473 23.31 17.61 -10.55
C GLY A 473 23.78 16.55 -11.56
N GLN A 474 22.87 16.24 -12.49
CA GLN A 474 23.11 15.39 -13.65
C GLN A 474 23.39 16.30 -14.87
N HIS A 475 24.61 16.80 -15.06
CA HIS A 475 24.93 17.45 -16.34
C HIS A 475 26.26 17.03 -16.95
N SER A 476 26.15 16.98 -18.28
CA SER A 476 27.03 16.56 -19.35
C SER A 476 28.09 17.61 -19.70
N TYR A 477 29.27 17.12 -20.12
CA TYR A 477 30.45 17.89 -20.54
C TYR A 477 31.22 18.66 -19.44
N ILE A 478 32.03 17.94 -18.66
CA ILE A 478 33.30 18.48 -18.20
C ILE A 478 34.41 17.74 -18.95
N ARG A 479 34.91 18.38 -20.02
CA ARG A 479 36.23 18.10 -20.63
C ARG A 479 37.33 18.90 -19.93
N GLU A 480 37.13 19.32 -18.69
CA GLU A 480 38.14 20.07 -17.95
C GLU A 480 39.05 19.15 -17.15
N LYS A 481 40.31 19.54 -17.08
CA LYS A 481 41.36 18.89 -16.29
C LYS A 481 41.03 19.07 -14.79
N CYS A 482 40.21 18.20 -14.23
CA CYS A 482 40.01 18.16 -12.78
C CYS A 482 41.23 17.48 -12.12
N LYS A 483 41.60 17.94 -10.92
CA LYS A 483 42.69 17.34 -10.15
C LYS A 483 42.13 16.17 -9.35
N LYS A 484 42.57 14.94 -9.65
CA LYS A 484 42.23 13.78 -8.83
C LYS A 484 42.95 13.87 -7.49
N MET A 485 42.20 13.75 -6.40
CA MET A 485 42.69 13.89 -5.03
C MET A 485 42.12 12.76 -4.17
N THR A 486 42.92 12.29 -3.22
CA THR A 486 42.45 11.42 -2.14
C THR A 486 42.57 12.22 -0.85
N VAL A 487 41.45 12.62 -0.28
CA VAL A 487 41.39 13.59 0.84
C VAL A 487 40.43 13.11 1.92
N SER A 488 40.82 13.33 3.18
CA SER A 488 39.96 13.15 4.35
C SER A 488 39.28 14.44 4.78
N ARG A 489 39.82 15.59 4.36
CA ARG A 489 39.28 16.92 4.59
C ARG A 489 39.39 17.73 3.31
N LEU A 490 38.34 18.49 3.01
CA LEU A 490 38.30 19.41 1.88
C LEU A 490 37.65 20.72 2.34
N GLN A 491 38.46 21.77 2.40
CA GLN A 491 37.96 23.14 2.47
C GLN A 491 37.60 23.55 1.05
N ALA A 492 36.31 23.71 0.76
CA ALA A 492 35.82 23.96 -0.58
C ALA A 492 35.29 25.40 -0.70
N PRO A 493 36.01 26.31 -1.37
CA PRO A 493 35.52 27.64 -1.68
C PRO A 493 34.21 27.60 -2.48
N LEU A 494 33.44 28.70 -2.41
CA LEU A 494 32.27 28.91 -3.26
C LEU A 494 32.64 28.75 -4.75
N GLY A 495 31.86 27.98 -5.50
CA GLY A 495 32.13 27.69 -6.91
C GLY A 495 33.07 26.51 -7.15
N THR A 496 33.53 25.81 -6.11
CA THR A 496 34.28 24.55 -6.26
C THR A 496 33.40 23.47 -6.86
N THR A 497 33.92 22.76 -7.85
CA THR A 497 33.27 21.60 -8.48
C THR A 497 33.98 20.32 -8.06
N ILE A 498 33.22 19.37 -7.52
CA ILE A 498 33.70 18.06 -7.08
C ILE A 498 33.00 16.97 -7.89
N ILE A 499 33.76 16.10 -8.52
CA ILE A 499 33.27 14.94 -9.27
C ILE A 499 33.51 13.68 -8.45
N ILE A 500 32.45 12.90 -8.27
CA ILE A 500 32.43 11.64 -7.53
C ILE A 500 32.11 10.47 -8.46
N ASN A 501 32.87 9.38 -8.34
CA ASN A 501 32.62 8.13 -9.08
C ASN A 501 32.01 7.04 -8.19
N ASP A 502 32.21 7.15 -6.89
CA ASP A 502 31.69 6.24 -5.88
C ASP A 502 30.87 7.04 -4.86
N THR A 503 30.05 6.35 -4.08
CA THR A 503 29.37 6.99 -2.94
C THR A 503 30.42 7.42 -1.91
N ILE A 504 30.31 8.67 -1.44
CA ILE A 504 31.16 9.21 -0.39
C ILE A 504 30.30 9.72 0.77
N GLY A 505 30.86 9.66 1.98
CA GLY A 505 30.29 10.28 3.17
C GLY A 505 30.86 11.69 3.37
N ALA A 506 30.00 12.65 3.69
CA ALA A 506 30.37 14.02 4.05
C ALA A 506 29.85 14.40 5.44
N SER A 507 30.66 15.12 6.21
CA SER A 507 30.28 15.74 7.49
C SER A 507 31.04 17.06 7.66
N LEU A 508 30.57 17.96 8.53
CA LEU A 508 31.26 19.24 8.76
C LEU A 508 32.52 19.03 9.61
N HIS A 509 33.62 19.62 9.15
CA HIS A 509 34.84 19.71 9.92
C HIS A 509 34.69 20.72 11.07
N GLY A 510 35.28 20.44 12.24
CA GLY A 510 35.28 21.35 13.39
C GLY A 510 33.92 21.56 14.07
N PHE A 511 32.87 20.86 13.64
CA PHE A 511 31.57 20.94 14.28
C PHE A 511 31.52 20.12 15.58
N TYR A 512 31.10 20.77 16.67
CA TYR A 512 30.98 20.17 18.00
C TYR A 512 29.58 19.62 18.22
N GLY A 513 29.42 18.29 18.13
CA GLY A 513 28.16 17.60 18.38
C GLY A 513 28.01 16.33 17.53
N GLU A 514 26.89 15.64 17.70
CA GLU A 514 26.51 14.51 16.86
C GLU A 514 26.11 15.00 15.46
N GLN A 515 26.56 14.29 14.43
CA GLN A 515 26.29 14.59 13.03
C GLN A 515 25.99 13.31 12.26
N ASP A 516 25.02 13.37 11.36
CA ASP A 516 24.78 12.32 10.39
C ASP A 516 25.78 12.43 9.23
N ILE A 517 26.25 11.28 8.76
CA ILE A 517 27.09 11.20 7.56
C ILE A 517 26.18 11.32 6.33
N ILE A 518 26.34 12.40 5.58
CA ILE A 518 25.58 12.64 4.36
C ILE A 518 26.18 11.82 3.23
N LYS A 519 25.38 10.90 2.68
CA LYS A 519 25.81 10.03 1.58
C LYS A 519 25.59 10.74 0.24
N LEU A 520 26.67 11.21 -0.37
CA LEU A 520 26.67 11.78 -1.71
C LEU A 520 26.86 10.65 -2.72
N GLN A 521 25.80 10.32 -3.46
CA GLN A 521 25.75 9.15 -4.33
C GLN A 521 25.80 9.57 -5.81
N PRO A 522 26.69 9.01 -6.64
CA PRO A 522 26.74 9.34 -8.07
C PRO A 522 25.43 9.10 -8.81
N GLY A 523 24.58 8.19 -8.31
CA GLY A 523 23.24 7.93 -8.85
C GLY A 523 22.32 9.16 -8.85
N PHE A 524 22.58 10.16 -8.00
CA PHE A 524 21.82 11.42 -7.95
C PHE A 524 22.46 12.54 -8.78
N GLY A 525 23.57 12.23 -9.46
CA GLY A 525 24.43 13.19 -10.14
C GLY A 525 25.87 13.01 -9.66
N SER A 526 26.82 12.89 -10.58
CA SER A 526 28.24 12.73 -10.23
C SER A 526 28.95 14.05 -9.97
N VAL A 527 28.30 15.19 -10.25
CA VAL A 527 28.87 16.53 -10.11
C VAL A 527 28.23 17.23 -8.92
N LEU A 528 29.08 17.69 -8.01
CA LEU A 528 28.76 18.45 -6.81
C LEU A 528 29.30 19.86 -6.98
N ASN A 529 28.44 20.87 -7.00
CA ASN A 529 28.84 22.26 -7.04
C ASN A 529 28.67 22.88 -5.65
N VAL A 530 29.74 23.45 -5.12
CA VAL A 530 29.68 24.15 -3.83
C VAL A 530 29.05 25.51 -4.04
N VAL A 531 27.86 25.69 -3.47
CA VAL A 531 27.03 26.89 -3.63
C VAL A 531 27.01 27.77 -2.39
N ALA A 532 27.46 27.27 -1.23
CA ALA A 532 27.61 28.07 -0.01
C ALA A 532 29.10 28.39 0.28
N PRO A 533 29.42 29.56 0.84
CA PRO A 533 30.77 29.90 1.25
C PRO A 533 31.23 29.07 2.46
N GLU A 534 32.55 28.96 2.63
CA GLU A 534 33.21 28.41 3.83
C GLU A 534 32.84 26.96 4.20
N LEU A 535 32.50 26.13 3.21
CA LEU A 535 32.18 24.74 3.44
C LEU A 535 33.44 23.90 3.69
N ASP A 536 33.71 23.56 4.94
CA ASP A 536 34.83 22.71 5.37
C ASP A 536 34.32 21.30 5.72
N LEU A 537 34.65 20.33 4.87
CA LEU A 537 34.08 19.00 4.89
C LEU A 537 35.11 17.96 5.29
N ASN A 538 34.73 17.04 6.19
CA ASN A 538 35.38 15.75 6.28
C ASN A 538 34.76 14.82 5.23
N LEU A 539 35.59 14.20 4.40
CA LEU A 539 35.18 13.28 3.35
C LEU A 539 35.70 11.87 3.61
N ALA A 540 34.85 10.87 3.48
CA ALA A 540 35.21 9.47 3.68
C ALA A 540 34.66 8.57 2.57
N ALA A 541 35.43 7.54 2.20
CA ALA A 541 34.91 6.45 1.38
C ALA A 541 33.96 5.59 2.21
N MET A 542 32.91 5.02 1.58
CA MET A 542 31.98 4.13 2.29
C MET A 542 32.63 2.84 2.82
N SER A 543 33.77 2.43 2.25
CA SER A 543 34.60 1.32 2.74
C SER A 543 35.48 1.69 3.95
N GLY A 544 35.45 2.96 4.39
CA GLY A 544 36.37 3.52 5.37
C GLY A 544 37.61 4.15 4.71
N GLY A 545 38.20 5.14 5.40
CA GLY A 545 39.36 5.88 4.92
C GLY A 545 39.03 7.12 4.06
N PRO A 546 40.04 7.81 3.50
CA PRO A 546 39.86 9.04 2.74
C PRO A 546 39.09 8.80 1.43
N ALA A 547 38.28 9.77 1.02
CA ALA A 547 37.53 9.72 -0.22
C ALA A 547 38.42 10.07 -1.43
N THR A 548 38.19 9.41 -2.57
CA THR A 548 38.82 9.78 -3.85
C THR A 548 37.85 10.57 -4.70
N VAL A 549 38.20 11.81 -5.03
CA VAL A 549 37.36 12.75 -5.75
C VAL A 549 38.16 13.47 -6.83
N CYS A 550 37.49 14.06 -7.82
CA CYS A 550 38.13 14.99 -8.77
C CYS A 550 37.66 16.40 -8.48
N VAL A 551 38.57 17.33 -8.22
CA VAL A 551 38.21 18.70 -7.81
C VAL A 551 38.70 19.71 -8.84
N THR A 552 37.84 20.68 -9.13
CA THR A 552 38.16 21.90 -9.86
C THR A 552 37.83 23.08 -8.94
N PHE A 553 38.82 23.89 -8.62
CA PHE A 553 38.64 25.11 -7.83
C PHE A 553 38.26 26.27 -8.77
N PRO A 554 37.48 27.26 -8.29
CA PRO A 554 37.25 28.49 -9.03
C PRO A 554 38.59 29.21 -9.28
N PRO A 555 38.72 30.00 -10.37
CA PRO A 555 39.88 30.86 -10.56
C PRO A 555 40.00 31.87 -9.41
N GLU A 556 41.22 32.10 -8.94
CA GLU A 556 41.55 33.04 -7.84
C GLU A 556 41.22 34.50 -8.16
#